data_AF-A0AAF0FI38-F1
#
_entry.id   AF-A0AAF0FI38-F1
#
_cell.length_a   1.000
_cell.length_b   1.000
_cell.length_c   1.000
_cell.angle_alpha   90.00
_cell.angle_beta   90.00
_cell.angle_gamma   90.00
#
_symmetry.space_group_name_H-M   'P 1'
#
loop_
_entity.id
_entity.type
_entity.pdbx_description
1 polymer ?
#
loop_
_entity_poly.entity_id
_entity_poly.type
_entity_poly.pdbx_seq_one_letter_code
_entity_poly.pdbx_strand_id
1 'polypeptide(L)'
;MADAKKMRDFESNSPSTTAVPVSKRAKYTPNGLQATALEKLMRNPDKEIKLPEPAMEKSVRPPPDIVPNVGSSTAGAGSGEFHVYTQSRQREYQRLNILAEKAQREAEHAHFVERQTQLSAEHEKKTARNRARRDKKKAAAGRVKAQTLNPSSISKQESATANAKTDACLETSHSAGSQADSLATDSRR
;
A
#
# COMPACT_ATOMS: atom_id res chain seq x y z
N MET A 1 47.55 18.71 -51.81
CA MET A 1 46.08 18.83 -51.92
C MET A 1 45.50 17.43 -51.97
N ALA A 2 45.25 16.84 -50.82
CA ALA A 2 44.64 15.52 -50.69
C ALA A 2 43.58 15.65 -49.59
N ASP A 3 42.32 15.34 -49.92
CA ASP A 3 41.36 14.71 -49.01
C ASP A 3 40.03 14.53 -49.76
N ALA A 4 39.94 13.41 -50.48
CA ALA A 4 38.70 12.96 -51.07
C ALA A 4 37.83 12.34 -49.97
N LYS A 5 36.86 13.13 -49.51
CA LYS A 5 35.46 12.74 -49.26
C LYS A 5 35.25 11.26 -48.88
N LYS A 6 35.41 10.95 -47.60
CA LYS A 6 34.93 9.71 -47.00
C LYS A 6 33.42 9.82 -46.75
N MET A 7 32.62 9.58 -47.78
CA MET A 7 31.19 9.27 -47.58
C MET A 7 31.15 7.89 -46.93
N ARG A 8 30.80 7.85 -45.64
CA ARG A 8 30.34 6.63 -44.99
C ARG A 8 28.84 6.59 -45.22
N ASP A 9 28.41 5.70 -46.10
CA ASP A 9 27.02 5.35 -46.26
C ASP A 9 26.50 4.84 -44.91
N PHE A 10 25.54 5.57 -44.34
CA PHE A 10 24.81 5.15 -43.15
C PHE A 10 23.81 4.09 -43.60
N GLU A 11 24.30 2.85 -43.71
CA GLU A 11 23.47 1.69 -44.01
C GLU A 11 22.42 1.54 -42.91
N SER A 12 21.17 1.69 -43.32
CA SER A 12 19.99 1.35 -42.53
C SER A 12 20.08 -0.10 -42.09
N ASN A 13 20.39 -0.32 -40.82
CA ASN A 13 20.39 -1.64 -40.21
C ASN A 13 18.93 -2.10 -40.03
N SER A 14 18.28 -2.48 -41.12
CA SER A 14 17.04 -3.25 -41.08
C SER A 14 17.38 -4.63 -40.50
N PRO A 15 16.77 -5.07 -39.39
CA PRO A 15 17.02 -6.41 -38.90
C PRO A 15 16.55 -7.40 -39.96
N SER A 16 17.49 -8.06 -40.63
CA SER A 16 17.19 -9.17 -41.52
C SER A 16 16.44 -10.23 -40.71
N THR A 17 15.19 -10.49 -41.08
CA THR A 17 14.36 -11.54 -40.49
C THR A 17 14.86 -12.90 -40.97
N THR A 18 16.11 -13.25 -40.64
CA THR A 18 16.57 -14.63 -40.77
C THR A 18 15.92 -15.37 -39.62
N ALA A 19 14.83 -16.10 -39.90
CA ALA A 19 14.11 -16.89 -38.91
C ALA A 19 15.01 -18.02 -38.39
N VAL A 20 15.85 -17.72 -37.40
CA VAL A 20 16.67 -18.72 -36.74
C VAL A 20 15.71 -19.67 -36.00
N PRO A 21 15.76 -20.98 -36.23
CA PRO A 21 14.83 -21.91 -35.61
C PRO A 21 15.08 -21.95 -34.10
N VAL A 22 14.25 -21.22 -33.34
CA VAL A 22 14.27 -21.25 -31.88
C VAL A 22 13.94 -22.67 -31.41
N SER A 23 14.85 -23.27 -30.63
CA SER A 23 14.69 -24.62 -30.11
C SER A 23 13.38 -24.75 -29.33
N LYS A 24 12.74 -25.93 -29.38
CA LYS A 24 11.47 -26.17 -28.67
C LYS A 24 11.56 -25.87 -27.16
N ARG A 25 12.76 -25.98 -26.56
CA ARG A 25 13.00 -25.71 -25.13
C ARG A 25 13.07 -24.21 -24.82
N ALA A 26 13.61 -23.41 -25.73
CA ALA A 26 13.71 -21.95 -25.54
C ALA A 26 12.32 -21.27 -25.47
N LYS A 27 11.30 -21.87 -26.10
CA LYS A 27 9.91 -21.39 -26.05
C LYS A 27 9.25 -21.50 -24.67
N TYR A 28 9.68 -22.45 -23.84
CA TYR A 28 9.15 -22.65 -22.48
C TYR A 28 9.94 -21.89 -21.39
N THR A 29 10.96 -21.12 -21.77
CA THR A 29 11.66 -20.21 -20.84
C THR A 29 10.76 -19.00 -20.54
N PRO A 30 10.91 -18.33 -19.37
CA PRO A 30 10.14 -17.12 -19.07
C PRO A 30 10.25 -16.06 -20.17
N ASN A 31 11.45 -15.87 -20.72
CA ASN A 31 11.69 -14.94 -21.83
C ASN A 31 11.02 -15.41 -23.13
N GLY A 32 10.98 -16.72 -23.40
CA GLY A 32 10.27 -17.29 -24.55
C GLY A 32 8.75 -17.13 -24.45
N LEU A 33 8.17 -17.31 -23.27
CA LEU A 33 6.75 -17.06 -23.02
C LEU A 33 6.40 -15.58 -23.19
N GLN A 34 7.25 -14.67 -22.72
CA GLN A 34 7.08 -13.24 -22.95
C GLN A 34 7.21 -12.87 -24.43
N ALA A 35 8.22 -13.39 -25.13
CA ALA A 35 8.41 -13.16 -26.56
C ALA A 35 7.20 -13.62 -27.38
N THR A 36 6.67 -14.81 -27.12
CA THR A 36 5.46 -15.32 -27.81
C THR A 36 4.20 -14.50 -27.48
N ALA A 37 4.06 -14.00 -26.25
CA ALA A 37 2.98 -13.08 -25.89
C ALA A 37 3.10 -11.73 -26.61
N LEU A 38 4.33 -11.20 -26.73
CA LEU A 38 4.63 -9.98 -27.48
C LEU A 38 4.36 -10.15 -28.98
N GLU A 39 4.82 -11.24 -29.59
CA GLU A 39 4.53 -11.57 -31.00
C GLU A 39 3.01 -11.60 -31.26
N LYS A 40 2.22 -12.15 -30.32
CA LYS A 40 0.76 -12.18 -30.41
C LYS A 40 0.12 -10.79 -30.32
N LEU A 41 0.64 -9.91 -29.46
CA LEU A 41 0.16 -8.53 -29.31
C LEU A 41 0.55 -7.68 -30.52
N MET A 42 1.79 -7.80 -31.01
CA MET A 42 2.31 -7.04 -32.15
C MET A 42 1.67 -7.45 -33.48
N ARG A 43 0.97 -8.58 -33.55
CA ARG A 43 0.21 -8.98 -34.75
C ARG A 43 -0.92 -8.00 -35.10
N ASN A 44 -1.52 -7.34 -34.10
CA ASN A 44 -2.59 -6.37 -34.28
C ASN A 44 -2.34 -5.16 -33.33
N PRO A 45 -1.48 -4.21 -33.71
CA PRO A 45 -1.08 -3.11 -32.84
C PRO A 45 -2.23 -2.11 -32.58
N ASP A 46 -3.21 -2.02 -33.48
CA ASP A 46 -4.34 -1.07 -33.36
C ASP A 46 -5.43 -1.53 -32.39
N LYS A 47 -5.35 -2.78 -31.89
CA LYS A 47 -6.36 -3.33 -30.98
C LYS A 47 -6.10 -2.86 -29.55
N GLU A 48 -7.08 -2.19 -28.96
CA GLU A 48 -7.05 -1.80 -27.55
C GLU A 48 -6.84 -3.01 -26.61
N ILE A 49 -5.89 -2.89 -25.69
CA ILE A 49 -5.57 -3.91 -24.71
C ILE A 49 -6.41 -3.68 -23.45
N LYS A 50 -7.36 -4.59 -23.18
CA LYS A 50 -8.15 -4.58 -21.94
C LYS A 50 -7.35 -5.24 -20.82
N LEU A 51 -6.85 -4.43 -19.89
CA LEU A 51 -6.26 -4.96 -18.65
C LEU A 51 -7.37 -5.56 -17.78
N PRO A 52 -7.09 -6.67 -17.06
CA PRO A 52 -8.04 -7.20 -16.12
C PRO A 52 -8.30 -6.16 -15.02
N GLU A 53 -9.57 -5.88 -14.76
CA GLU A 53 -9.98 -5.10 -13.60
C GLU A 53 -9.61 -5.84 -12.30
N PRO A 54 -9.35 -5.11 -11.20
CA PRO A 54 -9.08 -5.73 -9.92
C PRO A 54 -10.24 -6.65 -9.51
N ALA A 55 -9.91 -7.77 -8.87
CA ALA A 55 -10.92 -8.71 -8.41
C ALA A 55 -11.90 -8.01 -7.46
N MET A 56 -13.19 -8.03 -7.81
CA MET A 56 -14.24 -7.46 -6.97
C MET A 56 -14.34 -8.23 -5.65
N GLU A 57 -14.65 -7.51 -4.57
CA GLU A 57 -14.91 -8.15 -3.29
C GLU A 57 -16.13 -9.08 -3.38
N LYS A 58 -16.05 -10.23 -2.73
CA LYS A 58 -17.18 -11.17 -2.63
C LYS A 58 -18.31 -10.49 -1.85
N SER A 59 -19.45 -10.26 -2.49
CA SER A 59 -20.66 -9.72 -1.86
C SER A 59 -21.86 -10.63 -2.08
N VAL A 60 -22.71 -10.79 -1.07
CA VAL A 60 -24.00 -11.45 -1.24
C VAL A 60 -24.97 -10.49 -1.92
N ARG A 61 -25.83 -11.01 -2.82
CA ARG A 61 -26.90 -10.22 -3.43
C ARG A 61 -27.81 -9.64 -2.34
N PRO A 62 -28.19 -8.35 -2.43
CA PRO A 62 -29.10 -7.76 -1.46
C PRO A 62 -30.43 -8.55 -1.44
N PRO A 63 -31.09 -8.65 -0.28
CA PRO A 63 -32.41 -9.23 -0.21
C PRO A 63 -33.38 -8.41 -1.09
N PRO A 64 -34.33 -9.06 -1.79
CA PRO A 64 -35.35 -8.33 -2.55
C PRO A 64 -36.32 -7.60 -1.60
N ASP A 65 -36.71 -6.38 -1.96
CA ASP A 65 -37.58 -5.52 -1.13
C ASP A 65 -39.01 -6.06 -0.98
N ILE A 66 -39.55 -6.67 -2.04
CA ILE A 66 -40.90 -7.24 -2.05
C ILE A 66 -40.79 -8.70 -2.47
N VAL A 67 -41.31 -9.59 -1.62
CA VAL A 67 -41.51 -11.00 -1.97
C VAL A 67 -42.97 -11.14 -2.44
N PRO A 68 -43.22 -11.34 -3.75
CA PRO A 68 -44.58 -11.31 -4.29
C PRO A 68 -45.44 -12.52 -3.92
N ASN A 69 -44.83 -13.61 -3.44
CA ASN A 69 -45.50 -14.90 -3.23
C ASN A 69 -45.53 -15.30 -1.74
N VAL A 70 -45.76 -14.36 -0.84
CA VAL A 70 -45.89 -14.65 0.59
C VAL A 70 -47.25 -15.30 0.84
N GLY A 71 -47.24 -16.59 1.19
CA GLY A 71 -48.45 -17.29 1.62
C GLY A 71 -49.03 -16.66 2.89
N SER A 72 -50.33 -16.80 3.12
CA SER A 72 -50.95 -16.34 4.36
C SER A 72 -50.35 -17.06 5.57
N SER A 73 -50.30 -16.39 6.73
CA SER A 73 -49.70 -16.93 7.96
C SER A 73 -50.33 -18.23 8.48
N THR A 74 -51.49 -18.62 7.93
CA THR A 74 -52.22 -19.86 8.26
C THR A 74 -52.18 -20.90 7.15
N ALA A 75 -51.60 -20.61 5.98
CA ALA A 75 -51.41 -21.59 4.94
C ALA A 75 -50.38 -22.65 5.40
N GLY A 76 -50.68 -23.93 5.20
CA GLY A 76 -49.75 -25.03 5.53
C GLY A 76 -48.48 -24.97 4.66
N ALA A 77 -47.43 -25.69 5.09
CA ALA A 77 -46.17 -25.75 4.36
C ALA A 77 -46.37 -26.36 2.96
N GLY A 78 -46.20 -25.54 1.92
CA GLY A 78 -46.20 -25.99 0.53
C GLY A 78 -44.92 -26.76 0.18
N SER A 79 -44.96 -27.60 -0.86
CA SER A 79 -43.82 -28.40 -1.30
C SER A 79 -42.59 -27.59 -1.74
N GLY A 80 -42.78 -26.34 -2.14
CA GLY A 80 -41.69 -25.42 -2.52
C GLY A 80 -41.01 -24.72 -1.34
N GLU A 81 -41.62 -24.70 -0.16
CA GLU A 81 -41.13 -23.94 1.00
C GLU A 81 -39.77 -24.46 1.49
N PHE A 82 -39.56 -25.78 1.39
CA PHE A 82 -38.28 -26.41 1.73
C PHE A 82 -37.10 -25.83 0.91
N HIS A 83 -37.31 -25.58 -0.38
CA HIS A 83 -36.27 -25.01 -1.23
C HIS A 83 -36.07 -23.52 -1.00
N VAL A 84 -37.12 -22.79 -0.60
CA VAL A 84 -37.00 -21.39 -0.17
C VAL A 84 -36.11 -21.29 1.06
N TYR A 85 -36.36 -22.12 2.08
CA TYR A 85 -35.52 -22.20 3.28
C TYR A 85 -34.07 -22.60 2.96
N THR A 86 -33.86 -23.61 2.11
CA THR A 86 -32.50 -24.05 1.74
C THR A 86 -31.71 -22.91 1.09
N GLN A 87 -32.33 -22.18 0.16
CA GLN A 87 -31.68 -21.06 -0.52
C GLN A 87 -31.48 -19.84 0.39
N SER A 88 -32.44 -19.52 1.27
CA SER A 88 -32.29 -18.42 2.22
C SER A 88 -31.19 -18.70 3.23
N ARG A 89 -31.13 -19.93 3.79
CA ARG A 89 -30.08 -20.37 4.70
C ARG A 89 -28.69 -20.35 4.07
N GLN A 90 -28.56 -20.83 2.83
CA GLN A 90 -27.29 -20.78 2.10
C GLN A 90 -26.82 -19.34 1.86
N ARG A 91 -27.73 -18.44 1.46
CA ARG A 91 -27.43 -17.01 1.31
C ARG A 91 -27.00 -16.38 2.63
N GLU A 92 -27.66 -16.73 3.73
CA GLU A 92 -27.34 -16.18 5.03
C GLU A 92 -25.97 -16.66 5.54
N TYR A 93 -25.63 -17.93 5.37
CA TYR A 93 -24.29 -18.41 5.71
C TYR A 93 -23.19 -17.78 4.85
N GLN A 94 -23.43 -17.60 3.55
CA GLN A 94 -22.50 -16.86 2.70
C GLN A 94 -22.32 -15.42 3.20
N ARG A 95 -23.41 -14.77 3.64
CA ARG A 95 -23.38 -13.40 4.17
C ARG A 95 -22.58 -13.31 5.46
N LEU A 96 -22.84 -14.21 6.40
CA LEU A 96 -22.12 -14.29 7.67
C LEU A 96 -20.63 -14.59 7.47
N ASN A 97 -20.30 -15.51 6.55
CA ASN A 97 -18.91 -15.85 6.23
C ASN A 97 -18.18 -14.64 5.62
N ILE A 98 -18.80 -13.94 4.67
CA ILE A 98 -18.19 -12.73 4.07
C ILE A 98 -17.99 -11.65 5.13
N LEU A 99 -18.95 -11.43 6.03
CA LEU A 99 -18.82 -10.45 7.10
C LEU A 99 -17.69 -10.81 8.06
N ALA A 100 -17.59 -12.09 8.45
CA ALA A 100 -16.51 -12.57 9.32
C ALA A 100 -15.13 -12.45 8.65
N GLU A 101 -15.01 -12.83 7.37
CA GLU A 101 -13.77 -12.68 6.60
C GLU A 101 -13.34 -11.20 6.48
N LYS A 102 -14.30 -10.29 6.26
CA LYS A 102 -14.03 -8.84 6.19
C LYS A 102 -13.51 -8.31 7.52
N ALA A 103 -14.18 -8.63 8.63
CA ALA A 103 -13.75 -8.22 9.96
C ALA A 103 -12.34 -8.74 10.30
N GLN A 104 -12.02 -9.98 9.94
CA GLN A 104 -10.68 -10.55 10.12
C GLN A 104 -9.63 -9.79 9.30
N ARG A 105 -9.88 -9.55 8.00
CA ARG A 105 -8.96 -8.81 7.13
C ARG A 105 -8.74 -7.38 7.61
N GLU A 106 -9.78 -6.70 8.07
CA GLU A 106 -9.68 -5.34 8.60
C GLU A 106 -8.83 -5.29 9.87
N ALA A 107 -9.02 -6.25 10.80
CA ALA A 107 -8.21 -6.36 12.00
C ALA A 107 -6.74 -6.65 11.69
N GLU A 108 -6.46 -7.60 10.79
CA GLU A 108 -5.09 -7.93 10.34
C GLU A 108 -4.42 -6.74 9.64
N HIS A 109 -5.16 -6.03 8.80
CA HIS A 109 -4.67 -4.86 8.10
C HIS A 109 -4.36 -3.71 9.07
N ALA A 110 -5.24 -3.42 10.02
CA ALA A 110 -4.99 -2.43 11.06
C ALA A 110 -3.71 -2.76 11.85
N HIS A 111 -3.57 -4.02 12.28
CA HIS A 111 -2.39 -4.47 13.02
C HIS A 111 -1.11 -4.46 12.17
N PHE A 112 -1.21 -4.65 10.85
CA PHE A 112 -0.10 -4.51 9.92
C PHE A 112 0.32 -3.04 9.76
N VAL A 113 -0.64 -2.13 9.55
CA VAL A 113 -0.38 -0.69 9.42
C VAL A 113 0.26 -0.12 10.69
N GLU A 114 -0.23 -0.51 11.87
CA GLU A 114 0.37 -0.12 13.14
C GLU A 114 1.83 -0.58 13.25
N ARG A 115 2.12 -1.84 12.92
CA ARG A 115 3.51 -2.33 12.92
C ARG A 115 4.38 -1.59 11.91
N GLN A 116 3.87 -1.36 10.70
CA GLN A 116 4.61 -0.66 9.65
C GLN A 116 4.92 0.78 10.04
N THR A 117 3.94 1.49 10.62
CA THR A 117 4.12 2.87 11.08
C THR A 117 5.12 2.95 12.23
N GLN A 118 5.06 2.06 13.21
CA GLN A 118 6.04 1.97 14.30
C GLN A 118 7.47 1.75 13.77
N LEU A 119 7.66 0.75 12.88
CA LEU A 119 8.96 0.47 12.28
C LEU A 119 9.49 1.65 11.46
N SER A 120 8.62 2.29 10.68
CA SER A 120 8.99 3.48 9.89
C SER A 120 9.43 4.63 10.80
N ALA A 121 8.71 4.90 11.89
CA ALA A 121 9.03 5.95 12.84
C ALA A 121 10.36 5.66 13.58
N GLU A 122 10.64 4.41 13.93
CA GLU A 122 11.93 4.02 14.50
C GLU A 122 13.09 4.24 13.52
N HIS A 123 12.89 3.87 12.26
CA HIS A 123 13.89 4.04 11.21
C HIS A 123 14.13 5.54 10.92
N GLU A 124 13.08 6.35 10.91
CA GLU A 124 13.14 7.80 10.78
C GLU A 124 13.87 8.44 11.97
N LYS A 125 13.58 8.03 13.21
CA LYS A 125 14.32 8.50 14.39
C LYS A 125 15.81 8.20 14.30
N LYS A 126 16.17 6.97 13.89
CA LYS A 126 17.57 6.55 13.72
C LYS A 126 18.27 7.34 12.60
N THR A 127 17.61 7.51 11.45
CA THR A 127 18.16 8.24 10.31
C THR A 127 18.24 9.75 10.58
N ALA A 128 17.27 10.36 11.25
CA ALA A 128 17.29 11.76 11.67
C ALA A 128 18.43 12.04 12.65
N ARG A 129 18.63 11.16 13.65
CA ARG A 129 19.77 11.26 14.59
C ARG A 129 21.11 11.21 13.86
N ASN A 130 21.25 10.30 12.89
CA ASN A 130 22.47 10.17 12.10
C ASN A 130 22.68 11.36 11.14
N ARG A 131 21.61 11.88 10.53
CA ARG A 131 21.64 13.09 9.69
C ARG A 131 22.08 14.30 10.50
N ALA A 132 21.47 14.55 11.66
CA ALA A 132 21.86 15.63 12.56
C ALA A 132 23.33 15.54 13.01
N ARG A 133 23.86 14.32 13.26
CA ARG A 133 25.28 14.12 13.55
C ARG A 133 26.18 14.49 12.36
N ARG A 134 25.79 14.14 11.13
CA ARG A 134 26.55 14.51 9.92
C ARG A 134 26.50 16.01 9.65
N ASP A 135 25.34 16.64 9.83
CA ASP A 135 25.18 18.08 9.56
C ASP A 135 25.97 18.93 10.56
N LYS A 136 25.99 18.54 11.84
CA LYS A 136 26.88 19.15 12.84
C LYS A 136 28.36 19.03 12.46
N LYS A 137 28.80 17.85 12.01
CA LYS A 137 30.19 17.63 11.56
C LYS A 137 30.52 18.43 10.30
N LYS A 138 29.60 18.49 9.33
CA LYS A 138 29.75 19.31 8.11
C LYS A 138 29.83 20.80 8.43
N ALA A 139 28.96 21.29 9.33
CA ALA A 139 29.00 22.68 9.77
C ALA A 139 30.32 23.02 10.49
N ALA A 140 30.81 22.14 11.37
CA ALA A 140 32.10 22.32 12.03
C ALA A 140 33.27 22.31 11.02
N ALA A 141 33.32 21.34 10.10
CA ALA A 141 34.35 21.28 9.06
C ALA A 141 34.27 22.47 8.09
N GLY A 142 33.07 22.94 7.76
CA GLY A 142 32.84 24.14 6.95
C GLY A 142 33.34 25.41 7.64
N ARG A 143 33.13 25.54 8.95
CA ARG A 143 33.68 26.66 9.76
C ARG A 143 35.20 26.65 9.78
N VAL A 144 35.82 25.48 10.01
CA VAL A 144 37.29 25.35 9.99
C VAL A 144 37.83 25.72 8.61
N LYS A 145 37.23 25.20 7.53
CA LYS A 145 37.62 25.56 6.16
C LYS A 145 37.45 27.05 5.87
N ALA A 146 36.34 27.66 6.30
CA ALA A 146 36.09 29.09 6.12
C ALA A 146 37.10 29.96 6.89
N GLN A 147 37.52 29.54 8.08
CA GLN A 147 38.57 30.21 8.87
C GLN A 147 39.96 30.06 8.23
N THR A 148 40.28 28.90 7.66
CA THR A 148 41.57 28.71 6.95
C THR A 148 41.63 29.48 5.62
N LEU A 149 40.49 29.76 5.00
CA LEU A 149 40.42 30.47 3.72
C LEU A 149 40.27 32.00 3.88
N ASN A 150 39.96 32.51 5.09
CA ASN A 150 39.86 33.94 5.40
C ASN A 150 40.59 34.28 6.72
N PRO A 151 41.91 34.56 6.70
CA PRO A 151 42.68 34.90 7.90
C PRO A 151 42.69 36.41 8.25
N SER A 152 41.60 37.17 8.04
CA SER A 152 41.63 38.64 8.19
C SER A 152 40.51 39.31 9.01
N SER A 153 39.71 38.58 9.78
CA SER A 153 38.61 39.19 10.58
C SER A 153 38.43 38.63 12.00
N ILE A 154 39.52 38.47 12.76
CA ILE A 154 39.45 38.18 14.20
C ILE A 154 39.87 39.44 14.98
N SER A 155 38.89 40.28 15.30
CA SER A 155 38.91 41.08 16.53
C SER A 155 37.49 41.58 16.81
N LYS A 156 37.06 41.43 18.08
CA LYS A 156 35.84 41.95 18.74
C LYS A 156 34.53 41.16 18.54
N GLN A 157 34.19 40.29 19.50
CA GLN A 157 33.31 40.63 20.64
C GLN A 157 32.93 39.38 21.45
N GLU A 158 33.37 39.34 22.71
CA GLU A 158 32.78 38.56 23.81
C GLU A 158 32.20 39.56 24.81
N SER A 159 30.93 39.40 25.21
CA SER A 159 30.42 39.57 26.58
C SER A 159 28.88 39.61 26.63
N ALA A 160 28.24 38.63 27.28
CA ALA A 160 27.11 38.82 28.20
C ALA A 160 26.68 37.47 28.78
N THR A 161 26.85 37.33 30.09
CA THR A 161 26.59 36.15 30.90
C THR A 161 25.27 36.29 31.67
N ALA A 162 24.57 35.16 31.83
CA ALA A 162 23.78 34.72 32.99
C ALA A 162 22.33 35.23 33.27
N ASN A 163 21.47 34.20 33.47
CA ASN A 163 20.34 34.03 34.41
C ASN A 163 18.91 34.47 34.03
N ALA A 164 18.05 33.46 33.85
CA ALA A 164 16.72 33.40 34.47
C ALA A 164 16.28 31.92 34.64
N LYS A 165 16.20 31.47 35.89
CA LYS A 165 15.61 30.19 36.30
C LYS A 165 14.83 30.43 37.59
N THR A 166 13.51 30.56 37.47
CA THR A 166 12.46 30.50 38.51
C THR A 166 11.14 30.43 37.72
N ASP A 167 10.09 29.69 38.01
CA ASP A 167 9.72 28.64 38.95
C ASP A 167 8.29 28.20 38.51
N ALA A 168 7.72 27.20 39.19
CA ALA A 168 6.29 26.82 39.20
C ALA A 168 5.87 25.64 38.30
N CYS A 169 6.04 24.46 38.91
CA CYS A 169 5.09 23.36 38.92
C CYS A 169 3.64 23.83 39.16
N LEU A 170 2.68 23.28 38.41
CA LEU A 170 1.30 23.11 38.85
C LEU A 170 0.76 21.81 38.24
N GLU A 171 0.84 20.74 39.02
CA GLU A 171 -0.15 19.66 38.99
C GLU A 171 -1.46 20.18 39.60
N THR A 172 -2.58 19.91 38.95
CA THR A 172 -3.81 19.57 39.68
C THR A 172 -4.58 18.52 38.88
N SER A 173 -4.65 17.35 39.49
CA SER A 173 -5.43 16.17 39.18
C SER A 173 -6.88 16.29 39.66
N HIS A 174 -7.66 15.23 39.39
CA HIS A 174 -8.99 14.83 39.91
C HIS A 174 -10.18 15.25 39.03
N SER A 175 -11.09 14.41 38.49
CA SER A 175 -11.57 13.01 38.61
C SER A 175 -13.08 13.01 38.91
N ALA A 176 -13.90 12.56 37.96
CA ALA A 176 -15.25 12.00 38.11
C ALA A 176 -15.68 11.60 36.68
N GLY A 177 -16.18 10.42 36.31
CA GLY A 177 -16.93 9.41 37.03
C GLY A 177 -18.13 9.04 36.14
N SER A 178 -18.07 7.88 35.46
CA SER A 178 -19.24 7.12 34.98
C SER A 178 -18.71 5.69 34.72
N GLN A 179 -18.89 4.76 35.66
CA GLN A 179 -20.06 3.86 35.77
C GLN A 179 -20.41 3.31 34.37
N ALA A 180 -19.91 2.13 34.02
CA ALA A 180 -20.44 0.81 34.37
C ALA A 180 -21.87 0.63 33.84
N ASP A 181 -22.01 -0.14 32.76
CA ASP A 181 -23.17 -1.00 32.51
C ASP A 181 -22.74 -2.19 31.65
N SER A 182 -22.27 -3.23 32.34
CA SER A 182 -22.12 -4.58 31.80
C SER A 182 -23.45 -5.30 31.98
N LEU A 183 -24.30 -5.33 30.95
CA LEU A 183 -25.46 -6.22 30.93
C LEU A 183 -25.00 -7.64 30.58
N ALA A 184 -24.62 -8.38 31.62
CA ALA A 184 -24.56 -9.82 31.59
C ALA A 184 -25.99 -10.37 31.44
N THR A 185 -26.31 -10.91 30.27
CA THR A 185 -27.49 -11.76 30.11
C THR A 185 -27.19 -13.11 30.76
N ASP A 186 -27.81 -13.34 31.91
CA ASP A 186 -27.85 -14.62 32.61
C ASP A 186 -28.71 -15.61 31.80
N SER A 187 -28.07 -16.53 31.07
CA SER A 187 -28.73 -17.66 30.43
C SER A 187 -28.65 -18.89 31.32
N ARG A 188 -29.44 -18.90 32.40
CA ARG A 188 -29.85 -20.10 33.12
C ARG A 188 -31.36 -20.19 33.16
N ARG A 189 -31.93 -20.86 32.15
CA ARG A 189 -33.10 -21.72 32.31
C ARG A 189 -33.20 -22.69 31.15
#